data_AF-A0A3N5XB67-F1
#
_entry.id   AF-A0A3N5XB67-F1
#
_cell.length_a   1.000
_cell.length_b   1.000
_cell.length_c   1.000
_cell.angle_alpha   90.00
_cell.angle_beta   90.00
_cell.angle_gamma   90.00
#
_symmetry.space_group_name_H-M   'P 1'
#
loop_
_entity.id
_entity.type
_entity.pdbx_description
1 polymer ?
#
loop_
_entity_poly.entity_id
_entity_poly.type
_entity_poly.pdbx_seq_one_letter_code
_entity_poly.pdbx_strand_id
1 'polypeptide(L)'
;MADLHCRVNSALTPLFEGVEERADLMILAGDLTDTGLPAEMSVLLGELKHLSLPILAVVGNHDHENDKAEELCTMLRDTGVLVLEGNVIEIEGVGFIGTKGFCGGFGDRLVQPFGERAIKDFIRIGIDEALRLENAVTKLQTERRVAVLHYAPISGTLAGESPELFPFLGSSRLASALDRHGVDVILHGHAHHGSPEGRTPGGIPVYNVCRFVQQRCCNRAYMVFEV
;
A
#
# COMPACT_ATOMS: atom_id res chain seq x y z
N MET A 1 6.46 -4.12 -3.82
CA MET A 1 6.90 -2.82 -4.36
C MET A 1 5.71 -1.87 -4.45
N ALA A 2 5.91 -0.58 -4.64
CA ALA A 2 4.87 0.43 -4.77
C ALA A 2 5.35 1.64 -5.58
N ASP A 3 4.43 2.56 -5.89
CA ASP A 3 4.72 3.84 -6.54
C ASP A 3 5.32 3.67 -7.95
N LEU A 4 4.68 2.82 -8.75
CA LEU A 4 5.07 2.59 -10.14
C LEU A 4 4.89 3.86 -10.97
N HIS A 5 3.83 4.63 -10.71
CA HIS A 5 3.47 5.85 -11.46
C HIS A 5 3.45 5.59 -12.96
N CYS A 6 2.72 4.55 -13.37
CA CYS A 6 2.65 4.17 -14.77
C CYS A 6 1.96 5.27 -15.59
N ARG A 7 2.62 5.69 -16.67
CA ARG A 7 2.08 6.58 -17.71
C ARG A 7 1.85 5.81 -19.00
N VAL A 8 1.07 6.38 -19.91
CA VAL A 8 0.78 5.81 -21.24
C VAL A 8 2.02 5.50 -22.10
N ASN A 9 3.16 6.11 -21.80
CA ASN A 9 4.45 5.91 -22.48
C ASN A 9 5.53 5.27 -21.59
N SER A 10 5.14 4.73 -20.43
CA SER A 10 6.08 4.07 -19.52
C SER A 10 6.57 2.74 -20.07
N ALA A 11 7.81 2.39 -19.74
CA ALA A 11 8.36 1.06 -19.92
C ALA A 11 8.77 0.54 -18.54
N LEU A 12 7.97 -0.37 -17.97
CA LEU A 12 8.14 -0.83 -16.58
C LEU A 12 8.89 -2.15 -16.46
N THR A 13 9.10 -2.88 -17.56
CA THR A 13 9.83 -4.16 -17.59
C THR A 13 11.13 -4.16 -16.76
N PRO A 14 12.00 -3.12 -16.83
CA PRO A 14 13.24 -3.11 -16.04
C PRO A 14 13.02 -3.08 -14.53
N LEU A 15 11.87 -2.61 -14.05
CA LEU A 15 11.55 -2.60 -12.62
C LEU A 15 11.23 -4.00 -12.07
N PHE A 16 10.85 -4.93 -12.94
CA PHE A 16 10.47 -6.30 -12.59
C PHE A 16 11.59 -7.31 -12.80
N GLU A 17 12.79 -6.85 -13.19
CA GLU A 17 13.92 -7.73 -13.48
C GLU A 17 14.27 -8.60 -12.26
N GLY A 18 14.30 -9.91 -12.50
CA GLY A 18 14.68 -10.91 -11.50
C GLY A 18 13.66 -11.16 -10.38
N VAL A 19 12.44 -10.62 -10.48
CA VAL A 19 11.38 -10.86 -9.48
C VAL A 19 11.04 -12.34 -9.39
N GLU A 20 10.81 -13.02 -10.51
CA GLU A 20 10.39 -14.44 -10.53
C GLU A 20 11.45 -15.41 -10.03
N GLU A 21 12.72 -15.00 -10.04
CA GLU A 21 13.83 -15.81 -9.51
C GLU A 21 13.95 -15.73 -7.98
N ARG A 22 13.31 -14.73 -7.36
CA ARG A 22 13.54 -14.34 -5.97
C ARG A 22 12.31 -14.42 -5.08
N ALA A 23 11.12 -14.54 -5.68
CA ALA A 23 9.87 -14.50 -4.93
C ALA A 23 8.83 -15.41 -5.58
N ASP A 24 8.04 -16.07 -4.74
CA ASP A 24 6.92 -16.91 -5.15
C ASP A 24 5.65 -16.08 -5.43
N LEU A 25 5.63 -14.82 -4.98
CA LEU A 25 4.50 -13.89 -5.10
C LEU A 25 5.00 -12.44 -5.11
N MET A 26 4.25 -11.55 -5.77
CA MET A 26 4.53 -10.13 -5.82
C MET A 26 3.38 -9.31 -5.25
N ILE A 27 3.73 -8.28 -4.47
CA ILE A 27 2.79 -7.33 -3.88
C ILE A 27 3.02 -5.95 -4.47
N LEU A 28 1.94 -5.32 -4.93
CA LEU A 28 1.88 -3.94 -5.42
C LEU A 28 1.12 -3.05 -4.41
N ALA A 29 1.84 -2.16 -3.71
CA ALA A 29 1.31 -1.38 -2.59
C ALA A 29 0.86 0.04 -2.98
N GLY A 30 0.09 0.15 -4.08
CA GLY A 30 -0.52 1.39 -4.55
C GLY A 30 0.35 2.27 -5.46
N ASP A 31 -0.28 3.31 -5.98
CA ASP A 31 0.21 4.23 -7.00
C ASP A 31 0.71 3.48 -8.23
N LEU A 32 -0.20 2.67 -8.76
CA LEU A 32 0.04 1.80 -9.92
C LEU A 32 0.08 2.63 -11.20
N THR A 33 -0.82 3.61 -11.29
CA THR A 33 -0.92 4.61 -12.36
C THR A 33 -0.43 5.97 -11.89
N ASP A 34 -0.06 6.86 -12.81
CA ASP A 34 0.37 8.24 -12.50
C ASP A 34 -0.82 9.16 -12.23
N THR A 35 -1.97 8.93 -12.88
CA THR A 35 -3.16 9.79 -12.74
C THR A 35 -4.49 9.02 -12.71
N GLY A 36 -4.50 7.71 -12.50
CA GLY A 36 -5.76 6.97 -12.36
C GLY A 36 -6.50 6.76 -13.67
N LEU A 37 -5.80 6.85 -14.81
CA LEU A 37 -6.41 6.66 -16.12
C LEU A 37 -6.39 5.17 -16.53
N PRO A 38 -7.51 4.63 -17.08
CA PRO A 38 -7.54 3.26 -17.61
C PRO A 38 -6.49 2.98 -18.70
N ALA A 39 -6.11 4.00 -19.48
CA ALA A 39 -5.04 3.87 -20.46
C ALA A 39 -3.67 3.60 -19.82
N GLU A 40 -3.39 4.20 -18.66
CA GLU A 40 -2.17 3.95 -17.89
C GLU A 40 -2.18 2.55 -17.27
N MET A 41 -3.32 2.15 -16.70
CA MET A 41 -3.50 0.79 -16.18
C MET A 41 -3.35 -0.26 -17.28
N SER A 42 -3.85 0.00 -18.49
CA SER A 42 -3.69 -0.91 -19.63
C SER A 42 -2.22 -1.16 -19.99
N VAL A 43 -1.36 -0.13 -19.87
CA VAL A 43 0.09 -0.28 -20.05
C VAL A 43 0.67 -1.17 -18.95
N LEU A 44 0.36 -0.86 -17.69
CA LEU A 44 0.83 -1.67 -16.56
C LEU A 44 0.43 -3.15 -16.70
N LEU A 45 -0.84 -3.44 -16.98
CA LEU A 45 -1.34 -4.81 -17.17
C LEU A 45 -0.68 -5.49 -18.37
N GLY A 46 -0.38 -4.73 -19.43
CA GLY A 46 0.40 -5.17 -20.56
C GLY A 46 1.80 -5.67 -20.20
N GLU A 47 2.41 -5.10 -19.15
CA GLU A 47 3.70 -5.53 -18.61
C GLU A 47 3.55 -6.67 -17.61
N LEU A 48 2.59 -6.60 -16.70
CA LEU A 48 2.37 -7.61 -15.65
C LEU A 48 2.00 -8.98 -16.20
N LYS A 49 1.31 -9.05 -17.36
CA LYS A 49 0.96 -10.33 -18.01
C LYS A 49 2.17 -11.21 -18.38
N HIS A 50 3.37 -10.62 -18.38
CA HIS A 50 4.61 -11.34 -18.66
C HIS A 50 5.20 -12.05 -17.44
N LEU A 51 4.67 -11.77 -16.24
CA LEU A 51 5.01 -12.45 -15.00
C LEU A 51 4.08 -13.67 -14.80
N SER A 52 4.65 -14.76 -14.32
CA SER A 52 3.98 -16.04 -14.11
C SER A 52 3.58 -16.30 -12.65
N LEU A 53 4.10 -15.51 -11.71
CA LEU A 53 3.76 -15.59 -10.30
C LEU A 53 2.46 -14.84 -9.94
N PRO A 54 1.78 -15.20 -8.85
CA PRO A 54 0.62 -14.46 -8.36
C PRO A 54 0.97 -13.02 -7.98
N ILE A 55 0.04 -12.09 -8.25
CA ILE A 55 0.21 -10.67 -7.93
C ILE A 55 -0.94 -10.22 -7.04
N LEU A 56 -0.61 -9.66 -5.87
CA LEU A 56 -1.54 -8.99 -4.96
C LEU A 56 -1.41 -7.47 -5.14
N ALA A 57 -2.52 -6.73 -5.06
CA ALA A 57 -2.49 -5.28 -5.18
C ALA A 57 -3.45 -4.56 -4.22
N VAL A 58 -3.02 -3.39 -3.76
CA VAL A 58 -3.91 -2.29 -3.31
C VAL A 58 -3.71 -1.11 -4.24
N VAL A 59 -4.71 -0.23 -4.34
CA VAL A 59 -4.56 1.03 -5.10
C VAL A 59 -3.97 2.14 -4.22
N GLY A 60 -3.34 3.14 -4.84
CA GLY A 60 -2.83 4.34 -4.18
C GLY A 60 -3.68 5.58 -4.45
N ASN A 61 -3.25 6.75 -4.00
CA ASN A 61 -4.04 7.97 -4.25
C ASN A 61 -3.97 8.44 -5.70
N HIS A 62 -2.88 8.18 -6.42
CA HIS A 62 -2.81 8.51 -7.85
C HIS A 62 -3.82 7.71 -8.66
N ASP A 63 -4.08 6.46 -8.27
CA ASP A 63 -5.10 5.60 -8.89
C ASP A 63 -6.54 6.15 -8.70
N HIS A 64 -6.74 7.03 -7.72
CA HIS A 64 -8.02 7.70 -7.46
C HIS A 64 -8.18 9.07 -8.15
N GLU A 65 -7.13 9.65 -8.72
CA GLU A 65 -7.11 11.06 -9.19
C GLU A 65 -8.21 11.37 -10.22
N ASN A 66 -8.54 10.42 -11.10
CA ASN A 66 -9.60 10.58 -12.11
C ASN A 66 -10.94 9.94 -11.72
N ASP A 67 -11.17 9.63 -10.44
CA ASP A 67 -12.40 9.03 -9.90
C ASP A 67 -12.79 7.67 -10.55
N LYS A 68 -11.80 6.95 -11.08
CA LYS A 68 -11.97 5.67 -11.79
C LYS A 68 -11.43 4.45 -11.04
N ALA A 69 -11.13 4.59 -9.76
CA ALA A 69 -10.49 3.53 -8.98
C ALA A 69 -11.20 2.16 -9.07
N GLU A 70 -12.55 2.12 -9.09
CA GLU A 70 -13.28 0.85 -9.24
C GLU A 70 -13.15 0.25 -10.65
N GLU A 71 -13.11 1.08 -11.71
CA GLU A 71 -12.80 0.64 -13.07
C GLU A 71 -11.40 0.02 -13.11
N LEU A 72 -10.40 0.68 -12.50
CA LEU A 72 -9.03 0.17 -12.43
C LEU A 72 -8.95 -1.15 -11.63
N CYS A 73 -9.66 -1.26 -10.50
CA CYS A 73 -9.75 -2.50 -9.74
C CYS A 73 -10.39 -3.63 -10.54
N THR A 74 -11.40 -3.32 -11.35
CA THR A 74 -12.02 -4.30 -12.26
C THR A 74 -11.01 -4.78 -13.29
N MET A 75 -10.28 -3.88 -13.93
CA MET A 75 -9.22 -4.25 -14.90
C MET A 75 -8.13 -5.14 -14.29
N LEU A 76 -7.71 -4.84 -13.05
CA LEU A 76 -6.76 -5.68 -12.30
C LEU A 76 -7.32 -7.09 -12.09
N ARG A 77 -8.56 -7.21 -11.60
CA ARG A 77 -9.20 -8.52 -11.36
C ARG A 77 -9.38 -9.32 -12.65
N ASP A 78 -9.77 -8.67 -13.75
CA ASP A 78 -9.97 -9.31 -15.06
C ASP A 78 -8.68 -9.90 -15.66
N THR A 79 -7.52 -9.44 -15.19
CA THR A 79 -6.20 -9.95 -15.59
C THR A 79 -5.58 -10.92 -14.59
N GLY A 80 -6.34 -11.32 -13.56
CA GLY A 80 -5.90 -12.29 -12.54
C GLY A 80 -5.13 -11.67 -11.38
N VAL A 81 -5.00 -10.34 -11.31
CA VAL A 81 -4.42 -9.67 -10.14
C VAL A 81 -5.41 -9.75 -8.97
N LEU A 82 -4.89 -10.17 -7.82
CA LEU A 82 -5.64 -10.37 -6.59
C LEU A 82 -5.72 -9.03 -5.83
N VAL A 83 -6.85 -8.34 -5.98
CA VAL A 83 -7.06 -7.01 -5.39
C VAL A 83 -7.53 -7.11 -3.94
N LEU A 84 -6.74 -6.58 -3.00
CA LEU A 84 -7.02 -6.64 -1.57
C LEU A 84 -8.17 -5.70 -1.18
N GLU A 85 -8.06 -4.37 -1.28
CA GLU A 85 -9.16 -3.41 -1.01
C GLU A 85 -10.18 -3.85 0.07
N GLY A 86 -9.72 -4.18 1.27
CA GLY A 86 -10.51 -4.64 2.42
C GLY A 86 -10.96 -6.11 2.42
N ASN A 87 -10.61 -6.87 1.38
CA ASN A 87 -10.76 -8.31 1.30
C ASN A 87 -9.59 -9.04 1.99
N VAL A 88 -9.85 -10.30 2.31
CA VAL A 88 -8.87 -11.25 2.82
C VAL A 88 -8.55 -12.22 1.70
N ILE A 89 -7.27 -12.45 1.43
CA ILE A 89 -6.80 -13.42 0.44
C ILE A 89 -5.78 -14.32 1.12
N GLU A 90 -5.92 -15.65 0.97
CA GLU A 90 -4.98 -16.62 1.52
C GLU A 90 -4.26 -17.35 0.39
N ILE A 91 -2.94 -17.42 0.48
CA ILE A 91 -2.08 -18.10 -0.49
C ILE A 91 -1.02 -18.87 0.30
N GLU A 92 -0.93 -20.18 0.07
CA GLU A 92 0.06 -21.07 0.71
C GLU A 92 0.10 -20.94 2.27
N GLY A 93 -1.07 -20.75 2.89
CA GLY A 93 -1.23 -20.59 4.33
C GLY A 93 -0.78 -19.23 4.90
N VAL A 94 -0.48 -18.26 4.03
CA VAL A 94 -0.25 -16.86 4.39
C VAL A 94 -1.50 -16.05 4.08
N GLY A 95 -1.98 -15.31 5.07
CA GLY A 95 -3.14 -14.45 4.96
C GLY A 95 -2.74 -13.02 4.63
N PHE A 96 -3.33 -12.47 3.58
CA PHE A 96 -3.10 -11.13 3.10
C PHE A 96 -4.36 -10.29 3.31
N ILE A 97 -4.15 -9.10 3.86
CA ILE A 97 -5.16 -8.05 3.96
C ILE A 97 -4.55 -6.75 3.50
N GLY A 98 -5.39 -5.84 3.01
CA GLY A 98 -4.88 -4.53 2.66
C GLY A 98 -5.95 -3.55 2.22
N THR A 99 -5.60 -2.28 2.30
CA THR A 99 -6.39 -1.17 1.77
C THR A 99 -5.42 -0.07 1.37
N LYS A 100 -5.82 0.84 0.47
CA LYS A 100 -5.07 2.09 0.26
C LYS A 100 -4.74 2.78 1.58
N GLY A 101 -5.72 2.86 2.48
CA GLY A 101 -5.67 3.67 3.68
C GLY A 101 -5.90 5.15 3.38
N PHE A 102 -5.63 5.98 4.37
CA PHE A 102 -5.81 7.43 4.28
C PHE A 102 -4.90 8.16 5.26
N CYS A 103 -4.72 9.45 5.03
CA CYS A 103 -3.90 10.32 5.86
C CYS A 103 -4.67 10.90 7.06
N GLY A 104 -3.98 11.66 7.90
CA GLY A 104 -4.55 12.22 9.12
C GLY A 104 -3.57 12.48 10.26
N GLY A 105 -2.27 12.20 10.09
CA GLY A 105 -1.23 12.50 11.08
C GLY A 105 -0.94 11.37 12.05
N PHE A 106 -0.05 11.62 13.01
CA PHE A 106 0.53 10.56 13.84
C PHE A 106 0.50 10.92 15.33
N GLY A 107 0.25 9.93 16.17
CA GLY A 107 0.25 10.04 17.63
C GLY A 107 -0.66 11.16 18.12
N ASP A 108 -0.16 11.97 19.05
CA ASP A 108 -0.90 13.09 19.63
C ASP A 108 -1.21 14.22 18.63
N ARG A 109 -0.62 14.17 17.43
CA ARG A 109 -0.84 15.14 16.34
C ARG A 109 -1.80 14.64 15.27
N LEU A 110 -2.58 13.59 15.57
CA LEU A 110 -3.71 13.19 14.74
C LEU A 110 -4.71 14.34 14.62
N VAL A 111 -5.11 14.67 13.39
CA VAL A 111 -6.15 15.67 13.15
C VAL A 111 -7.46 15.17 13.78
N GLN A 112 -8.12 16.05 14.53
CA GLN A 112 -9.36 15.75 15.28
C GLN A 112 -10.60 16.20 14.49
N PRO A 113 -11.72 15.46 14.54
CA PRO A 113 -12.96 15.80 13.83
C PRO A 113 -13.71 16.97 14.52
N PHE A 114 -13.07 18.14 14.55
CA PHE A 114 -13.54 19.34 15.23
C PHE A 114 -13.65 20.51 14.24
N GLY A 115 -14.57 21.45 14.52
CA GLY A 115 -14.79 22.62 13.66
C GLY A 115 -15.69 22.33 12.46
N GLU A 116 -15.19 22.66 11.26
CA GLU A 116 -15.90 22.66 9.99
C GLU A 116 -16.34 21.27 9.55
N ARG A 117 -17.41 21.22 8.74
CA ARG A 117 -17.90 19.97 8.15
C ARG A 117 -16.83 19.28 7.29
N ALA A 118 -16.06 20.05 6.53
CA ALA A 118 -15.00 19.52 5.67
C ALA A 118 -13.92 18.75 6.45
N ILE A 119 -13.47 19.29 7.59
CA ILE A 119 -12.50 18.62 8.47
C ILE A 119 -13.08 17.33 9.04
N LYS A 120 -14.33 17.36 9.50
CA LYS A 120 -15.03 16.18 10.03
C LYS A 120 -15.18 15.09 8.98
N ASP A 121 -15.57 15.46 7.75
CA ASP A 121 -15.74 14.51 6.66
C ASP A 121 -14.40 13.92 6.20
N PHE A 122 -13.35 14.74 6.08
CA PHE A 122 -12.00 14.29 5.76
C PHE A 122 -11.48 13.26 6.78
N ILE A 123 -11.63 13.54 8.07
CA ILE A 123 -11.14 12.66 9.14
C ILE A 123 -11.98 11.39 9.24
N ARG A 124 -13.30 11.49 8.97
CA ARG A 124 -14.17 10.33 8.94
C ARG A 124 -13.72 9.30 7.90
N ILE A 125 -13.25 9.73 6.73
CA ILE A 125 -12.68 8.81 5.72
C ILE A 125 -11.52 7.98 6.33
N GLY A 126 -10.59 8.62 7.03
CA GLY A 126 -9.48 7.90 7.67
C GLY A 126 -9.89 7.01 8.86
N ILE A 127 -10.98 7.34 9.55
CA ILE A 127 -11.56 6.48 10.59
C ILE A 127 -12.20 5.24 9.96
N ASP A 128 -13.03 5.44 8.93
CA ASP A 128 -13.74 4.37 8.24
C ASP A 128 -12.76 3.39 7.58
N GLU A 129 -11.67 3.89 7.00
CA GLU A 129 -10.57 3.08 6.47
C GLU A 129 -9.89 2.22 7.55
N ALA A 130 -9.57 2.81 8.71
CA ALA A 130 -8.99 2.05 9.81
C ALA A 130 -9.94 0.97 10.36
N LEU A 131 -11.25 1.27 10.43
CA LEU A 131 -12.27 0.29 10.83
C LEU A 131 -12.43 -0.83 9.79
N ARG A 132 -12.37 -0.50 8.50
CA ARG A 132 -12.39 -1.50 7.42
C ARG A 132 -11.21 -2.46 7.55
N LEU A 133 -10.01 -1.92 7.79
CA LEU A 133 -8.80 -2.70 8.02
C LEU A 133 -8.91 -3.59 9.27
N GLU A 134 -9.40 -3.03 10.37
CA GLU A 134 -9.66 -3.76 11.62
C GLU A 134 -10.67 -4.92 11.44
N ASN A 135 -11.73 -4.70 10.67
CA ASN A 135 -12.70 -5.74 10.32
C ASN A 135 -12.14 -6.80 9.37
N ALA A 136 -11.14 -6.47 8.55
CA ALA A 136 -10.51 -7.43 7.64
C ALA A 136 -9.54 -8.35 8.41
N VAL A 137 -8.71 -7.79 9.29
CA VAL A 137 -7.73 -8.57 10.05
C VAL A 137 -8.39 -9.58 11.00
N THR A 138 -9.55 -9.25 11.60
CA THR A 138 -10.29 -10.18 12.47
C THR A 138 -10.85 -11.41 11.75
N LYS A 139 -10.94 -11.37 10.42
CA LYS A 139 -11.39 -12.50 9.60
C LYS A 139 -10.25 -13.47 9.26
N LEU A 140 -8.99 -13.06 9.40
CA LEU A 140 -7.84 -13.91 9.15
C LEU A 140 -7.77 -15.04 10.18
N GLN A 141 -7.73 -16.28 9.69
CA GLN A 141 -7.53 -17.48 10.50
C GLN A 141 -6.10 -18.05 10.38
N THR A 142 -5.29 -17.49 9.47
CA THR A 142 -3.92 -17.94 9.24
C THR A 142 -3.00 -17.55 10.38
N GLU A 143 -1.95 -18.35 10.59
CA GLU A 143 -0.88 -18.02 11.53
C GLU A 143 0.00 -16.89 11.00
N ARG A 144 0.33 -16.94 9.70
CA ARG A 144 1.14 -15.93 9.00
C ARG A 144 0.24 -14.89 8.33
N ARG A 145 0.53 -13.61 8.54
CA ARG A 145 -0.35 -12.49 8.18
C ARG A 145 0.46 -11.28 7.69
N VAL A 146 0.14 -10.84 6.48
CA VAL A 146 0.75 -9.67 5.85
C VAL A 146 -0.30 -8.59 5.64
N ALA A 147 -0.04 -7.38 6.14
CA ALA A 147 -0.86 -6.21 5.84
C ALA A 147 -0.21 -5.37 4.73
N VAL A 148 -1.00 -5.01 3.72
CA VAL A 148 -0.56 -4.19 2.59
C VAL A 148 -1.34 -2.87 2.61
N LEU A 149 -0.62 -1.76 2.70
CA LEU A 149 -1.17 -0.41 2.69
C LEU A 149 -0.56 0.38 1.54
N HIS A 150 -1.16 1.51 1.19
CA HIS A 150 -0.45 2.52 0.40
C HIS A 150 0.08 3.63 1.31
N TYR A 151 -0.80 4.23 2.12
CA TYR A 151 -0.43 5.28 3.07
C TYR A 151 0.42 4.73 4.23
N ALA A 152 1.34 5.56 4.74
CA ALA A 152 2.24 5.16 5.81
C ALA A 152 1.48 4.96 7.14
N PRO A 153 1.64 3.80 7.81
CA PRO A 153 0.99 3.54 9.09
C PRO A 153 1.75 4.17 10.28
N ILE A 154 3.02 4.51 10.09
CA ILE A 154 3.89 5.10 11.13
C ILE A 154 4.67 6.29 10.57
N SER A 155 5.00 7.26 11.43
CA SER A 155 5.86 8.38 11.05
C SER A 155 7.33 7.97 10.91
N GLY A 156 7.73 6.83 11.50
CA GLY A 156 9.12 6.35 11.45
C GLY A 156 9.62 6.07 10.02
N THR A 157 8.74 5.60 9.13
CA THR A 157 9.07 5.38 7.71
C THR A 157 8.99 6.65 6.86
N LEU A 158 8.68 7.81 7.46
CA LEU A 158 8.66 9.12 6.79
C LEU A 158 9.95 9.93 7.00
N ALA A 159 10.92 9.41 7.76
CA ALA A 159 12.20 10.11 7.91
C ALA A 159 12.87 10.30 6.54
N GLY A 160 13.10 11.56 6.16
CA GLY A 160 13.56 11.99 4.84
C GLY A 160 12.54 12.86 4.08
N GLU A 161 11.26 12.77 4.44
CA GLU A 161 10.20 13.66 3.97
C GLU A 161 10.16 14.98 4.73
N SER A 162 9.55 16.00 4.15
CA SER A 162 9.28 17.27 4.86
C SER A 162 8.28 17.04 5.99
N PRO A 163 8.59 17.43 7.25
CA PRO A 163 7.68 17.26 8.39
C PRO A 163 6.28 17.85 8.19
N GLU A 164 6.16 18.92 7.41
CA GLU A 164 4.91 19.58 7.06
C GLU A 164 3.97 18.68 6.25
N LEU A 165 4.52 17.68 5.54
CA LEU A 165 3.75 16.73 4.73
C LEU A 165 3.29 15.51 5.52
N PHE A 166 3.86 15.24 6.70
CA PHE A 166 3.56 14.01 7.45
C PHE A 166 2.06 13.75 7.64
N PRO A 167 1.23 14.75 7.98
CA PRO A 167 -0.21 14.54 8.12
C PRO A 167 -0.92 14.07 6.85
N PHE A 168 -0.33 14.28 5.68
CA PHE A 168 -0.86 13.90 4.36
C PHE A 168 -0.23 12.62 3.80
N LEU A 169 0.88 12.15 4.37
CA LEU A 169 1.57 10.93 3.94
C LEU A 169 1.09 9.68 4.68
N GLY A 170 0.34 9.84 5.76
CA GLY A 170 -0.12 8.68 6.51
C GLY A 170 -0.92 8.99 7.76
N SER A 171 -1.20 7.93 8.51
CA SER A 171 -2.00 8.01 9.73
C SER A 171 -1.67 6.90 10.72
N SER A 172 -1.41 7.25 11.98
CA SER A 172 -1.20 6.24 13.04
C SER A 172 -2.47 5.44 13.38
N ARG A 173 -3.64 5.81 12.83
CA ARG A 173 -4.87 5.00 12.92
C ARG A 173 -4.71 3.64 12.25
N LEU A 174 -3.93 3.58 11.16
CA LEU A 174 -3.65 2.35 10.41
C LEU A 174 -2.82 1.38 11.25
N ALA A 175 -1.70 1.84 11.82
CA ALA A 175 -0.89 1.03 12.75
C ALA A 175 -1.72 0.57 13.95
N SER A 176 -2.52 1.46 14.53
CA SER A 176 -3.37 1.16 15.69
C SER A 176 -4.40 0.06 15.39
N ALA A 177 -4.96 0.02 14.18
CA ALA A 177 -5.91 -1.01 13.76
C ALA A 177 -5.24 -2.39 13.66
N LEU A 178 -3.98 -2.44 13.23
CA LEU A 178 -3.25 -3.70 13.04
C LEU A 178 -2.60 -4.21 14.34
N ASP A 179 -2.05 -3.32 15.16
CA ASP A 179 -1.43 -3.65 16.45
C ASP A 179 -2.39 -4.37 17.40
N ARG A 180 -3.69 -4.07 17.33
CA ARG A 180 -4.71 -4.69 18.19
C ARG A 180 -4.98 -6.16 17.88
N HIS A 181 -4.82 -6.58 16.63
CA HIS A 181 -5.23 -7.91 16.15
C HIS A 181 -4.06 -8.79 15.70
N GLY A 182 -2.89 -8.17 15.52
CA GLY A 182 -1.65 -8.85 15.18
C GLY A 182 -1.55 -9.22 13.70
N VAL A 183 -0.52 -8.67 13.06
CA VAL A 183 0.02 -9.12 11.77
C VAL A 183 1.54 -9.22 11.90
N ASP A 184 2.18 -10.04 11.07
CA ASP A 184 3.62 -10.28 11.17
C ASP A 184 4.44 -9.17 10.52
N VAL A 185 3.88 -8.53 9.49
CA VAL A 185 4.55 -7.45 8.75
C VAL A 185 3.55 -6.53 8.07
N ILE A 186 3.90 -5.25 7.97
CA ILE A 186 3.14 -4.24 7.24
C ILE A 186 4.00 -3.68 6.10
N LEU A 187 3.45 -3.65 4.89
CA LEU A 187 4.06 -3.04 3.72
C LEU A 187 3.31 -1.76 3.36
N HIS A 188 4.02 -0.70 2.98
CA HIS A 188 3.39 0.51 2.43
C HIS A 188 4.22 1.20 1.34
N GLY A 189 3.62 2.13 0.59
CA GLY A 189 4.29 2.97 -0.40
C GLY A 189 4.23 4.47 -0.02
N HIS A 190 3.94 5.32 -1.00
CA HIS A 190 3.59 6.75 -0.89
C HIS A 190 4.72 7.69 -0.49
N ALA A 191 5.52 7.33 0.51
CA ALA A 191 6.60 8.17 1.01
C ALA A 191 7.90 7.97 0.21
N HIS A 192 8.04 8.69 -0.91
CA HIS A 192 9.12 8.51 -1.90
C HIS A 192 10.51 8.89 -1.37
N HIS A 193 10.57 9.83 -0.43
CA HIS A 193 11.79 10.26 0.23
C HIS A 193 11.94 9.66 1.63
N GLY A 194 10.95 8.90 2.10
CA GLY A 194 10.94 8.25 3.42
C GLY A 194 12.03 7.22 3.65
N SER A 195 11.97 6.56 4.81
CA SER A 195 12.94 5.55 5.24
C SER A 195 12.42 4.13 4.96
N PRO A 196 13.33 3.16 4.69
CA PRO A 196 12.94 1.83 4.18
C PRO A 196 12.20 0.97 5.19
N GLU A 197 12.42 1.20 6.48
CA GLU A 197 11.85 0.36 7.54
C GLU A 197 11.57 1.14 8.83
N GLY A 198 10.72 0.56 9.66
CA GLY A 198 10.41 1.02 11.00
C GLY A 198 9.59 -0.03 11.75
N ARG A 199 9.03 0.35 12.90
CA ARG A 199 8.15 -0.52 13.69
C ARG A 199 6.95 0.25 14.21
N THR A 200 5.81 -0.42 14.30
CA THR A 200 4.66 0.10 15.03
C THR A 200 4.97 0.17 16.53
N PRO A 201 4.18 0.92 17.32
CA PRO A 201 4.26 0.87 18.77
C PRO A 201 4.08 -0.54 19.34
N GLY A 202 3.24 -1.38 18.71
CA GLY A 202 3.07 -2.80 19.04
C GLY A 202 4.23 -3.71 18.63
N GLY A 203 5.25 -3.18 17.94
CA GLY A 203 6.46 -3.91 17.56
C GLY A 203 6.42 -4.57 16.18
N ILE A 204 5.30 -4.43 15.44
CA ILE A 204 5.14 -5.00 14.10
C ILE A 204 6.13 -4.30 13.14
N PRO A 205 6.97 -5.05 12.40
CA PRO A 205 7.85 -4.47 11.39
C PRO A 205 7.04 -3.83 10.26
N VAL A 206 7.47 -2.64 9.85
CA VAL A 206 6.87 -1.87 8.77
C VAL A 206 7.92 -1.59 7.71
N TYR A 207 7.63 -1.93 6.46
CA TYR A 207 8.51 -1.67 5.33
C TYR A 207 7.90 -0.71 4.32
N ASN A 208 8.65 0.33 3.98
CA ASN A 208 8.32 1.22 2.88
C ASN A 208 8.84 0.61 1.57
N VAL A 209 7.95 -0.02 0.82
CA VAL A 209 8.24 -0.72 -0.44
C VAL A 209 8.11 0.19 -1.67
N CYS A 210 8.04 1.52 -1.48
CA CYS A 210 8.13 2.51 -2.54
C CYS A 210 9.39 2.29 -3.39
N ARG A 211 9.24 2.22 -4.72
CA ARG A 211 10.36 1.93 -5.62
C ARG A 211 11.51 2.92 -5.49
N PHE A 212 11.23 4.19 -5.17
CA PHE A 212 12.27 5.22 -5.04
C PHE A 212 13.11 5.03 -3.78
N VAL A 213 12.48 4.65 -2.67
CA VAL A 213 13.18 4.30 -1.42
C VAL A 213 14.00 3.04 -1.62
N GLN A 214 13.41 1.99 -2.21
CA GLN A 214 14.12 0.73 -2.47
C GLN A 214 15.28 0.91 -3.45
N GLN A 215 15.11 1.71 -4.51
CA GLN A 215 16.18 1.95 -5.48
C GLN A 215 17.35 2.68 -4.80
N ARG A 216 17.07 3.66 -3.95
CA ARG A 216 18.08 4.43 -3.22
C ARG A 216 18.82 3.58 -2.19
N CYS A 217 18.12 2.71 -1.47
CA CYS A 217 18.68 1.95 -0.35
C CYS A 217 19.32 0.61 -0.77
N CYS A 218 18.73 -0.06 -1.77
CA CYS A 218 19.02 -1.46 -2.11
C CYS A 218 19.39 -1.66 -3.58
N ASN A 219 19.43 -0.58 -4.39
CA ASN A 219 19.69 -0.61 -5.83
C ASN A 219 18.74 -1.53 -6.63
N ARG A 220 17.49 -1.67 -6.15
CA ARG A 220 16.40 -2.39 -6.83
C ARG A 220 15.09 -1.64 -6.61
N ALA A 221 14.15 -1.75 -7.54
CA ALA A 221 12.84 -1.13 -7.44
C ALA A 221 11.88 -1.84 -6.45
N TYR A 222 12.31 -2.94 -5.85
CA TYR A 222 11.49 -3.77 -4.97
C TYR A 222 12.30 -4.32 -3.79
N MET A 223 11.57 -4.71 -2.75
CA MET A 223 12.07 -5.46 -1.60
C MET A 223 11.64 -6.92 -1.71
N VAL A 224 12.50 -7.83 -1.23
CA VAL A 224 12.19 -9.25 -1.05
C VAL A 224 12.24 -9.55 0.44
N PHE A 225 11.28 -10.29 0.96
CA PHE A 225 11.19 -10.69 2.36
C PHE A 225 10.52 -12.06 2.49
N GLU A 226 10.78 -12.75 3.60
CA GLU A 226 10.15 -14.02 3.96
C GLU A 226 9.13 -13.81 5.09
N VAL A 227 8.08 -14.65 5.11
CA VAL A 227 6.95 -14.59 6.06
C VAL A 227 6.82 -15.90 6.82
#